data_AF-A0A1Q5MG39-F1
#
_entry.id   AF-A0A1Q5MG39-F1
#
_cell.length_a   1.000
_cell.length_b   1.000
_cell.length_c   1.000
_cell.angle_alpha   90.00
_cell.angle_beta   90.00
_cell.angle_gamma   90.00
#
_symmetry.space_group_name_H-M   'P 1'
#
loop_
_entity.id
_entity.type
_entity.pdbx_description
1 polymer ?
#
loop_
_entity_poly.entity_id
_entity_poly.type
_entity_poly.pdbx_seq_one_letter_code
_entity_poly.pdbx_strand_id
1 'polypeptide(L)' 'MLETAPAYLSDTAAADVLALLGRRIGETLDNGLAARRYGISGDRRALSGIPCHRTWTVCH' A
#
# COMPACT_ATOMS: atom_id res chain seq x y z
N MET A 1 -10.89 8.64 2.61
CA MET A 1 -9.71 8.17 3.37
C MET A 1 -9.72 6.66 3.29
N LEU A 2 -9.02 6.09 2.30
CA LEU A 2 -8.91 4.64 2.12
C LEU A 2 -7.63 4.21 2.84
N GLU A 3 -7.75 3.78 4.09
CA GLU A 3 -6.59 3.35 4.86
C GLU A 3 -6.13 1.98 4.35
N THR A 4 -5.05 1.97 3.56
CA THR A 4 -4.40 0.77 3.00
C THR A 4 -4.13 -0.31 4.05
N ALA A 5 -3.71 0.10 5.24
CA ALA A 5 -3.74 -0.66 6.49
C ALA A 5 -3.43 0.32 7.65
N PRO A 6 -3.99 0.13 8.86
CA PRO A 6 -3.81 1.07 9.96
C PRO A 6 -2.35 1.35 10.30
N ALA A 7 -2.03 2.62 10.60
CA ALA A 7 -0.66 3.06 10.93
C ALA A 7 -0.09 2.43 12.20
N TYR A 8 -0.95 2.00 13.13
CA TYR A 8 -0.52 1.34 14.37
C TYR A 8 -0.05 -0.12 14.16
N LEU A 9 -0.28 -0.71 12.98
CA LEU A 9 0.19 -2.06 12.68
C LEU A 9 1.68 -2.07 12.35
N SER A 10 2.39 -3.09 12.83
CA SER A 10 3.74 -3.40 12.36
C SER A 10 3.73 -3.81 10.89
N ASP A 11 4.87 -3.67 10.21
CA ASP A 11 4.99 -3.97 8.78
C ASP A 11 4.59 -5.42 8.45
N THR A 12 4.95 -6.38 9.31
CA THR A 12 4.56 -7.80 9.19
C THR A 12 3.05 -8.01 9.32
N ALA A 13 2.40 -7.33 10.26
CA ALA A 13 0.94 -7.43 10.45
C ALA A 13 0.19 -6.75 9.30
N ALA A 14 0.71 -5.62 8.81
CA ALA A 14 0.20 -4.96 7.61
C ALA A 14 0.39 -5.84 6.37
N ALA A 15 1.50 -6.58 6.29
CA ALA A 15 1.79 -7.44 5.16
C ALA A 15 0.77 -8.59 5.02
N ASP A 16 0.30 -9.18 6.12
CA ASP A 16 -0.72 -10.22 6.09
C ASP A 16 -2.07 -9.68 5.54
N VAL A 17 -2.50 -8.52 6.05
CA VAL A 17 -3.71 -7.81 5.60
C VAL A 17 -3.60 -7.42 4.12
N LEU A 18 -2.45 -6.91 3.70
CA LEU A 18 -2.18 -6.48 2.33
C LEU A 18 -2.02 -7.66 1.38
N ALA A 19 -1.48 -8.80 1.82
CA ALA A 19 -1.38 -10.00 1.01
C ALA A 19 -2.76 -10.61 0.72
N LEU A 20 -3.66 -10.58 1.72
CA LEU A 20 -5.05 -10.99 1.53
C LEU A 20 -5.78 -10.08 0.53
N LEU A 21 -5.62 -8.76 0.69
CA LEU A 21 -6.23 -7.78 -0.21
C LEU A 21 -5.64 -7.88 -1.62
N GLY A 22 -4.32 -7.95 -1.75
CA GLY A 22 -3.58 -8.09 -3.01
C GLY A 22 -4.06 -9.27 -3.84
N ARG A 23 -4.26 -10.45 -3.21
CA ARG A 23 -4.85 -11.62 -3.89
C ARG A 23 -6.28 -11.37 -4.40
N ARG A 24 -7.05 -10.50 -3.74
CA ARG A 24 -8.44 -10.19 -4.12
C ARG A 24 -8.53 -9.16 -5.25
N ILE A 25 -7.58 -8.25 -5.33
CA ILE A 25 -7.56 -7.16 -6.33
C ILE A 25 -6.54 -7.37 -7.46
N GLY A 26 -5.75 -8.45 -7.40
CA GLY A 26 -4.70 -8.75 -8.38
C GLY A 26 -3.45 -7.89 -8.21
N GLU A 27 -3.18 -7.36 -7.02
CA GLU A 27 -2.03 -6.49 -6.75
C GLU A 27 -0.95 -7.20 -5.92
N THR A 28 0.30 -6.77 -6.08
CA THR A 28 1.43 -7.26 -5.30
C THR A 28 1.44 -6.68 -3.89
N LEU A 29 1.98 -7.46 -2.95
CA LEU A 29 2.21 -7.03 -1.56
C LEU A 29 3.13 -5.80 -1.48
N ASP A 30 4.15 -5.74 -2.33
CA ASP A 30 5.09 -4.62 -2.40
C ASP A 30 4.38 -3.28 -2.72
N ASN A 31 3.45 -3.30 -3.69
CA ASN A 31 2.65 -2.14 -4.05
C ASN A 31 1.78 -1.68 -2.87
N GLY A 32 1.19 -2.62 -2.13
CA GLY A 32 0.41 -2.32 -0.92
C GLY A 32 1.26 -1.68 0.18
N LEU A 33 2.47 -2.18 0.43
CA LEU A 33 3.38 -1.63 1.45
C LEU A 33 3.92 -0.26 1.06
N ALA A 34 4.22 -0.05 -0.22
CA ALA A 34 4.59 1.24 -0.79
C ALA A 34 3.46 2.29 -0.62
N ALA A 35 2.24 1.94 -1.02
CA ALA A 35 1.05 2.78 -0.84
C ALA A 35 0.80 3.10 0.64
N ARG A 36 0.99 2.14 1.54
CA ARG A 36 0.89 2.34 2.98
C ARG A 36 1.92 3.34 3.50
N ARG A 37 3.19 3.15 3.15
CA ARG A 37 4.29 4.04 3.57
C ARG A 37 4.06 5.46 3.09
N TYR A 38 3.58 5.64 1.86
CA TYR A 38 3.14 6.95 1.37
C TYR A 38 1.96 7.51 2.16
N GLY A 39 0.92 6.71 2.41
CA GLY A 39 -0.24 7.17 3.19
C GLY A 39 0.10 7.63 4.61
N ILE A 40 1.11 7.01 5.22
CA ILE A 40 1.59 7.34 6.57
C ILE A 40 2.56 8.53 6.56
N SER A 41 3.54 8.53 5.65
CA SER A 41 4.65 9.49 5.65
C SER A 41 4.44 10.70 4.73
N GLY A 42 3.53 10.61 3.75
CA GLY A 42 3.42 11.53 2.63
C GLY A 42 4.62 11.51 1.66
N ASP A 43 5.60 10.62 1.88
CA ASP A 43 6.83 10.58 1.10
C ASP A 43 6.60 9.89 -0.26
N ARG A 44 6.68 10.68 -1.34
CA ARG A 44 6.46 10.19 -2.71
C ARG A 44 7.53 9.18 -3.16
N ARG A 45 8.70 9.13 -2.51
CA ARG A 45 9.75 8.15 -2.86
C ARG A 45 9.36 6.75 -2.40
N ALA A 46 8.47 6.61 -1.42
CA ALA A 46 7.84 5.35 -1.10
C ALA A 46 7.08 4.74 -2.28
N LEU A 47 6.67 5.56 -3.26
CA LEU A 47 6.03 5.12 -4.51
C LEU A 47 7.03 4.95 -5.67
N SER A 48 8.33 5.11 -5.44
CA SER A 48 9.34 4.98 -6.50
C SER A 48 9.49 3.50 -6.89
N GLY A 49 9.05 3.16 -8.10
CA GLY A 49 9.13 1.81 -8.65
C GLY A 49 7.80 1.05 -8.68
N ILE A 50 6.74 1.58 -8.07
CA ILE A 50 5.41 0.99 -8.20
C ILE A 50 4.69 1.56 -9.43
N PRO A 51 4.14 0.70 -10.32
CA PRO A 51 3.38 1.16 -11.45
C PRO A 51 2.12 1.88 -10.96
N CYS A 52 1.78 3.01 -11.57
CA CYS A 52 0.56 3.77 -11.31
C CYS A 52 -0.69 2.91 -11.64
N HIS A 53 -1.11 2.05 -10.73
CA HIS A 53 -2.30 1.22 -10.89
C HIS A 53 -3.51 1.92 -10.24
N ARG A 54 -4.59 2.07 -11.02
CA ARG A 54 -5.82 2.80 -10.68
C ARG A 54 -6.49 2.31 -9.38
N THR A 55 -6.15 1.11 -8.92
CA THR A 55 -6.76 0.44 -7.76
C THR A 55 -6.30 1.02 -6.43
N TRP A 56 -5.05 1.48 -6.34
CA TRP A 56 -4.58 2.24 -5.19
C TRP A 56 -4.66 3.72 -5.56
N THR A 57 -5.50 4.47 -4.85
CA THR A 57 -5.74 5.90 -5.08
C THR A 57 -4.52 6.75 -4.65
N VAL A 58 -3.34 6.44 -5.18
CA VAL A 58 -2.05 7.09 -4.87
C VAL A 58 -1.42 7.72 -6.11
N CYS A 59 -2.21 7.93 -7.15
CA CYS A 59 -1.82 8.72 -8.30
C CYS A 59 -2.41 10.13 -8.14
N HIS A 60 -1.63 11.06 -7.58
CA HIS A 60 -1.83 12.50 -7.80
C HIS A 60 -0.49 13.22 -7.93
#